data_AF-A0A0Q9P1E4-F1
#
_entry.id   AF-A0A0Q9P1E4-F1
#
_cell.length_a   1.000
_cell.length_b   1.000
_cell.length_c   1.000
_cell.angle_alpha   90.00
_cell.angle_beta   90.00
_cell.angle_gamma   90.00
#
_symmetry.space_group_name_H-M   'P 1'
#
loop_
_entity.id
_entity.type
_entity.pdbx_description
1 polymer ?
#
loop_
_entity_poly.entity_id
_entity_poly.type
_entity_poly.pdbx_seq_one_letter_code
_entity_poly.pdbx_strand_id
1 'polypeptide(L)'
;MATSKKSVETTTLDSDVTKPSVTAPGDGPADTTDPTERATSVTPQPGDEAFKVGTVNAVVPLPKVEEEAPAAKPRTERFEAVKPDGSKVTVERNLETGESKLV
;
A
#
# COMPACT_ATOMS: atom_id res chain seq x y z
N MET A 1 -15.43 33.94 9.54
CA MET A 1 -14.18 33.26 9.13
C MET A 1 -14.56 31.94 8.48
N ALA A 2 -14.67 31.89 7.15
CA ALA A 2 -14.98 30.66 6.44
C ALA A 2 -13.70 29.83 6.34
N THR A 3 -13.66 28.69 7.03
CA THR A 3 -12.58 27.70 6.91
C THR A 3 -12.76 26.95 5.60
N SER A 4 -12.09 27.39 4.53
CA SER A 4 -11.99 26.57 3.32
C SER A 4 -11.17 25.33 3.65
N LYS A 5 -11.81 24.16 3.65
CA LYS A 5 -11.08 22.88 3.65
C LYS A 5 -10.23 22.87 2.38
N LYS A 6 -8.92 23.02 2.55
CA LYS A 6 -7.94 22.75 1.50
C LYS A 6 -8.16 21.29 1.11
N SER A 7 -8.75 21.03 -0.06
CA SER A 7 -8.74 19.69 -0.65
C SER A 7 -7.27 19.33 -0.77
N VAL A 8 -6.88 18.20 -0.19
CA VAL A 8 -5.55 17.64 -0.45
C VAL A 8 -5.57 17.32 -1.95
N GLU A 9 -4.89 18.14 -2.75
CA GLU A 9 -4.69 17.86 -4.16
C GLU A 9 -3.83 16.61 -4.20
N THR A 10 -4.48 15.47 -4.44
CA THR A 10 -3.80 14.20 -4.63
C THR A 10 -3.18 14.23 -6.02
N THR A 11 -1.86 14.42 -6.09
CA THR A 11 -1.09 14.19 -7.31
C THR A 11 -0.99 12.68 -7.52
N THR A 12 -1.49 12.19 -8.66
CA THR A 12 -1.46 10.78 -9.08
C THR A 12 -0.75 10.66 -10.41
N LEU A 13 -0.11 9.51 -10.67
CA LEU A 13 0.56 9.25 -11.95
C LEU A 13 -0.43 9.16 -13.11
N ASP A 14 -0.09 9.76 -14.26
CA ASP A 14 -0.85 9.61 -15.51
C ASP A 14 -0.32 8.42 -16.33
N SER A 15 -1.24 7.75 -17.01
CA SER A 15 -0.95 6.63 -17.92
C SER A 15 -0.73 7.07 -19.36
N ASP A 16 -1.09 8.30 -19.72
CA ASP A 16 -0.95 8.82 -21.07
C ASP A 16 0.41 9.51 -21.27
N VAL A 17 1.21 8.99 -22.18
CA VAL A 17 2.57 9.47 -22.52
C VAL A 17 2.56 10.50 -23.67
N THR A 18 1.38 10.80 -24.21
CA THR A 18 1.20 11.71 -25.34
C THR A 18 0.77 13.12 -24.93
N LYS A 19 0.30 13.25 -23.69
CA LYS A 19 -0.19 14.50 -23.11
C LYS A 19 0.87 15.23 -22.27
N PRO A 20 0.65 16.52 -21.99
CA PRO A 20 1.43 17.26 -21.00
C PRO A 20 1.42 16.59 -19.64
N SER A 21 2.45 16.84 -18.81
CA SER A 21 2.46 16.35 -17.42
C SER A 21 1.30 16.98 -16.64
N VAL A 22 0.56 16.15 -15.90
CA VAL A 22 -0.54 16.59 -15.02
C VAL A 22 -0.06 16.91 -13.60
N THR A 23 1.23 16.76 -13.32
CA THR A 23 1.83 17.08 -12.02
C THR A 23 1.86 18.59 -11.78
N ALA A 24 1.77 19.00 -10.51
CA ALA A 24 1.78 20.42 -10.16
C ALA A 24 3.10 21.11 -10.58
N PRO A 25 3.10 22.43 -10.85
CA PRO A 25 4.34 23.15 -11.14
C PRO A 25 5.36 22.99 -10.00
N GLY A 26 6.51 22.37 -10.30
CA GLY A 26 7.55 22.06 -9.31
C GLY A 26 7.59 20.60 -8.84
N ASP A 27 6.53 19.82 -9.07
CA ASP A 27 6.54 18.35 -8.92
C ASP A 27 7.16 17.72 -10.18
N GLY A 28 8.08 16.79 -9.96
CA GLY A 28 8.55 15.86 -10.98
C GLY A 28 7.43 14.94 -11.46
N PRO A 29 7.57 14.33 -12.66
CA PRO A 29 6.54 13.47 -13.26
C PRO A 29 6.27 12.18 -12.49
N ALA A 30 7.12 11.82 -11.52
CA ALA A 30 6.96 10.67 -10.64
C ALA A 30 6.52 11.06 -9.22
N ASP A 31 6.32 12.36 -8.94
CA ASP A 31 5.93 12.81 -7.62
C ASP A 31 4.45 12.49 -7.40
N THR A 32 4.21 11.49 -6.56
CA THR A 32 2.90 11.02 -6.14
C THR A 32 2.81 11.11 -4.63
N THR A 33 1.61 11.42 -4.14
CA THR A 33 1.30 11.47 -2.71
C THR A 33 0.82 10.13 -2.15
N ASP A 34 0.64 9.11 -3.01
CA ASP A 34 0.27 7.75 -2.63
C ASP A 34 1.54 6.89 -2.39
N PRO A 35 1.80 6.42 -1.14
CA PRO A 35 2.99 5.60 -0.84
C PRO A 35 2.95 4.22 -1.50
N THR A 36 1.81 3.80 -2.08
CA THR A 36 1.64 2.52 -2.78
C THR A 36 1.81 2.65 -4.29
N GLU A 37 1.81 3.88 -4.82
CA GLU A 37 2.04 4.11 -6.24
C GLU A 37 3.52 3.95 -6.59
N ARG A 38 3.76 3.24 -7.69
CA ARG A 38 5.10 3.03 -8.23
C ARG A 38 5.12 3.55 -9.65
N ALA A 39 6.16 4.30 -9.98
CA ALA A 39 6.40 4.86 -11.29
C ALA A 39 7.41 4.00 -12.06
N THR A 40 7.20 3.85 -13.37
CA THR A 40 8.25 3.40 -14.29
C THR A 40 8.47 4.44 -15.38
N SER A 41 9.72 4.64 -15.77
CA SER A 41 10.05 5.50 -16.89
C SER A 41 9.71 4.82 -18.21
N VAL A 42 9.27 5.62 -19.17
CA VAL A 42 8.96 5.20 -20.54
C VAL A 42 9.49 6.22 -21.53
N THR A 43 9.74 5.79 -22.76
CA THR A 43 10.11 6.70 -23.84
C THR A 43 8.93 7.63 -24.13
N PRO A 44 9.06 8.97 -23.99
CA PRO A 44 7.96 9.89 -24.22
C PRO A 44 7.52 9.88 -25.69
N GLN A 45 6.22 10.03 -25.93
CA GLN A 45 5.63 10.10 -27.28
C GLN A 45 4.77 11.37 -27.41
N PRO A 46 5.39 12.56 -27.39
CA PRO A 46 4.65 13.82 -27.33
C PRO A 46 3.69 13.98 -28.50
N GLY A 47 2.41 14.26 -28.18
CA GLY A 47 1.43 14.72 -29.16
C GLY A 47 1.50 16.24 -29.38
N ASP A 48 0.69 16.75 -30.31
CA ASP A 48 0.69 18.17 -30.69
C ASP A 48 0.44 19.13 -29.52
N GLU A 49 -0.33 18.70 -28.51
CA GLU A 49 -0.59 19.49 -27.29
C GLU A 49 0.63 19.53 -26.35
N ALA A 50 1.33 18.40 -26.17
CA ALA A 50 2.56 18.33 -25.39
C ALA A 50 3.67 19.18 -26.01
N PHE A 51 3.76 19.22 -27.35
CA PHE A 51 4.67 20.14 -28.05
C PHE A 51 4.36 21.62 -27.81
N LYS A 52 3.07 21.99 -27.75
CA LYS A 52 2.65 23.38 -27.49
C LYS A 52 2.95 23.84 -26.06
N VAL A 53 2.74 22.95 -25.08
CA VAL A 53 2.98 23.24 -23.65
C VAL A 53 4.45 23.06 -23.26
N GLY A 54 5.23 22.33 -24.07
CA GLY A 54 6.65 22.09 -23.83
C GLY A 54 6.94 21.06 -22.73
N THR A 55 5.92 20.31 -22.29
CA THR A 55 6.04 19.23 -21.31
C THR A 55 5.36 17.99 -21.86
N VAL A 56 5.90 16.82 -21.53
CA VAL A 56 5.33 15.52 -21.90
C VAL A 56 5.49 14.58 -20.71
N ASN A 57 4.49 13.75 -20.48
CA ASN A 57 4.61 12.70 -19.47
C ASN A 57 5.61 11.62 -19.92
N ALA A 58 6.58 11.31 -19.06
CA ALA A 58 7.63 10.32 -19.29
C ALA A 58 7.55 9.15 -18.29
N VAL A 59 6.51 9.13 -17.47
CA VAL A 59 6.34 8.19 -16.36
C VAL A 59 4.95 7.61 -16.42
N VAL A 60 4.83 6.30 -16.22
CA VAL A 60 3.54 5.61 -16.13
C VAL A 60 3.44 4.85 -14.80
N PRO A 61 2.22 4.70 -14.26
CA PRO A 61 2.00 3.88 -13.08
C PRO A 61 2.30 2.42 -13.39
N LEU A 62 3.09 1.78 -12.52
CA LEU A 62 3.20 0.33 -12.45
C LEU A 62 1.95 -0.23 -11.76
N PRO A 63 1.59 -1.50 -12.05
CA PRO A 63 0.55 -2.18 -11.30
C PRO A 63 0.87 -2.14 -9.80
N LYS A 64 -0.13 -1.84 -8.98
CA LYS A 64 0.00 -1.86 -7.52
C LYS A 64 0.43 -3.26 -7.09
N VAL A 65 1.38 -3.34 -6.15
CA VAL A 65 1.70 -4.63 -5.52
C VAL A 65 0.43 -5.11 -4.84
N GLU A 66 0.04 -6.36 -5.09
CA GLU A 66 -1.01 -6.98 -4.29
C GLU A 66 -0.57 -6.95 -2.83
N GLU A 67 -1.47 -6.52 -1.93
CA GLU A 67 -1.20 -6.56 -0.50
C GLU A 67 -0.83 -8.00 -0.10
N GLU A 68 0.20 -8.15 0.73
CA GLU A 68 0.56 -9.46 1.25
C GLU A 68 -0.66 -10.08 1.91
N ALA A 69 -0.96 -11.34 1.53
CA ALA A 69 -2.06 -12.06 2.13
C ALA A 69 -1.91 -12.05 3.66
N PRO A 70 -3.01 -11.86 4.42
CA PRO A 70 -2.93 -11.83 5.88
C PRO A 70 -2.26 -13.11 6.38
N ALA A 71 -1.39 -12.95 7.38
CA ALA A 71 -0.67 -14.07 7.97
C ALA A 71 -1.63 -15.21 8.30
N ALA A 72 -1.26 -16.44 7.92
CA ALA A 72 -2.06 -17.62 8.19
C ALA A 72 -2.39 -17.73 9.68
N LYS A 73 -3.58 -18.25 10.01
CA LYS A 73 -3.97 -18.46 11.42
C LYS A 73 -2.92 -19.34 12.10
N PRO A 74 -2.49 -19.00 13.32
CA PRO A 74 -1.52 -19.80 14.06
C PRO A 74 -2.10 -21.20 14.35
N ARG A 75 -1.25 -22.22 14.30
CA ARG A 75 -1.61 -23.58 14.65
C ARG A 75 -1.63 -23.70 16.17
N THR A 76 -2.75 -24.20 16.68
CA THR A 76 -2.93 -24.39 18.12
C THR A 76 -3.09 -25.87 18.45
N GLU A 77 -2.48 -26.30 19.56
CA GLU A 77 -2.67 -27.62 20.16
C GLU A 77 -3.46 -27.49 21.46
N ARG A 78 -4.36 -28.44 21.74
CA ARG A 78 -5.14 -28.50 22.98
C ARG A 78 -4.84 -29.78 23.73
N PHE A 79 -4.49 -29.66 25.01
CA PHE A 79 -4.22 -30.81 25.88
C PHE A 79 -4.73 -30.58 27.31
N GLU A 80 -4.97 -31.67 28.04
CA GLU A 80 -5.30 -31.61 29.46
C GLU A 80 -4.02 -31.57 30.31
N ALA A 81 -3.96 -30.64 31.25
CA ALA A 81 -2.92 -30.56 32.27
C ALA A 81 -3.53 -30.66 33.66
N VAL A 82 -2.81 -31.27 34.60
CA VAL A 82 -3.23 -31.35 36.00
C VAL A 82 -2.63 -30.17 36.76
N LYS A 83 -3.48 -29.40 37.43
CA LYS A 83 -3.08 -28.31 38.32
C LYS A 83 -2.41 -28.86 39.59
N PRO A 84 -1.67 -28.01 40.34
CA PRO A 84 -1.12 -28.38 41.63
C PRO A 84 -2.17 -28.84 42.67
N ASP A 85 -3.42 -28.40 42.52
CA ASP A 85 -4.55 -28.78 43.36
C ASP A 85 -5.18 -30.14 42.96
N GLY A 86 -4.66 -30.81 41.92
CA GLY A 86 -5.15 -32.08 41.40
C GLY A 86 -6.31 -31.96 40.40
N SER A 87 -6.85 -30.77 40.16
CA SER A 87 -7.89 -30.57 39.15
C SER A 87 -7.30 -30.54 37.72
N LYS A 88 -8.09 -30.95 36.72
CA LYS A 88 -7.67 -30.89 35.32
C LYS A 88 -8.05 -29.55 34.69
N VAL A 89 -7.18 -29.01 33.85
CA VAL A 89 -7.44 -27.84 33.00
C VAL A 89 -7.10 -28.13 31.56
N THR A 90 -7.84 -27.51 30.64
CA THR A 90 -7.50 -27.53 29.23
C THR A 90 -6.56 -26.37 28.94
N VAL A 91 -5.43 -26.68 28.29
CA VAL A 91 -4.44 -25.70 27.85
C VAL A 91 -4.48 -25.66 26.34
N GLU A 92 -4.64 -24.46 25.77
CA GLU A 92 -4.42 -24.21 24.35
C GLU A 92 -3.03 -23.58 24.19
N ARG A 93 -2.17 -24.24 23.42
CA ARG A 93 -0.82 -23.79 23.11
C ARG A 93 -0.72 -23.39 21.65
N ASN A 94 -0.23 -22.18 21.40
CA ASN A 94 0.15 -21.71 20.08
C ASN A 94 1.50 -22.33 19.69
N LEU A 95 1.56 -23.03 18.56
CA LEU A 95 2.75 -23.77 18.13
C LEU A 95 3.83 -22.86 17.52
N GLU A 96 3.46 -21.68 17.02
CA GLU A 96 4.39 -20.72 16.43
C GLU A 96 5.08 -19.86 17.48
N THR A 97 4.35 -19.45 18.53
CA THR A 97 4.85 -18.53 19.57
C THR A 97 5.24 -19.25 20.86
N GLY A 98 4.72 -20.46 21.09
CA GLY A 98 4.87 -21.19 22.35
C GLY A 98 3.97 -20.67 23.48
N GLU A 99 3.19 -19.61 23.26
CA GLU A 99 2.26 -19.07 24.24
C GLU A 99 1.18 -20.10 24.59
N SER A 100 0.87 -20.22 25.88
CA SER A 100 -0.13 -21.14 26.40
C SER A 100 -1.17 -20.36 27.19
N LYS A 101 -2.45 -20.66 26.97
CA LYS A 101 -3.57 -20.07 27.71
C LYS A 101 -4.48 -21.17 28.23
N LEU A 102 -5.08 -20.90 29.39
CA LEU A 102 -6.12 -21.76 29.96
C LEU A 102 -7.42 -21.51 29.20
N VAL A 103 -8.12 -22.61 28.86
CA VAL A 103 -9.41 -22.59 28.17
C VAL A 103 -10.42 -23.38 28.99
#